data_AF-A0A453IJU8-F1
#
_entry.id   AF-A0A453IJU8-F1
#
_cell.length_a   1.000
_cell.length_b   1.000
_cell.length_c   1.000
_cell.angle_alpha   90.00
_cell.angle_beta   90.00
_cell.angle_gamma   90.00
#
_symmetry.space_group_name_H-M   'P 1'
#
loop_
_entity.id
_entity.type
_entity.pdbx_description
1 polymer ?
#
loop_
_entity_poly.entity_id
_entity_poly.type
_entity_poly.pdbx_seq_one_letter_code
_entity_poly.pdbx_strand_id
1 'polypeptide(L)'
;RACVFILGNECCERLAYYGIAKNLVTYLKIKLHQGNLEAARNVTTWQGTCYLSPLIGAILADSYWGKYWTIAVFSSIYFIGLAVLTLSASLPALQPPSCLGTVCPEPSLLQNGTFFLGLYMIALGTGGIKPCVSSFGADQFDDSDPTERVKQGSFFNWFYFCINIGAFISGTVIVWIQDNSGWGIGFAIPTIFMALAIASFFSASDMYRFQKPGGSPLTRVCQVVVSAFRKWHVELPHDTALLYEVDGQNSAIEGSRKLEHTTELE
;
A
#
# COMPACT_ATOMS: atom_id res chain seq x y z
N ARG A 1 7.87 9.24 19.54
CA ARG A 1 9.17 9.49 18.84
C ARG A 1 9.25 8.66 17.55
N ALA A 2 9.01 7.35 17.62
CA ALA A 2 8.99 6.46 16.45
C ALA A 2 7.99 6.90 15.34
N CYS A 3 6.86 7.50 15.71
CA CYS A 3 5.82 7.96 14.79
C CYS A 3 6.31 8.96 13.72
N VAL A 4 7.33 9.78 14.02
CA VAL A 4 7.87 10.76 13.05
C VAL A 4 8.47 10.06 11.84
N PHE A 5 9.16 8.94 12.04
CA PHE A 5 9.72 8.13 10.96
C PHE A 5 8.62 7.47 10.12
N ILE A 6 7.55 7.00 10.78
CA ILE A 6 6.38 6.42 10.08
C ILE A 6 5.68 7.48 9.22
N LEU A 7 5.48 8.69 9.76
CA LEU A 7 4.90 9.83 9.04
C LEU A 7 5.76 10.27 7.85
N GLY A 8 7.09 10.33 8.04
CA GLY A 8 8.03 10.64 6.97
C GLY A 8 8.01 9.60 5.86
N ASN A 9 7.97 8.32 6.23
CA ASN A 9 7.85 7.22 5.28
C ASN A 9 6.53 7.29 4.48
N GLU A 10 5.41 7.54 5.15
CA GLU A 10 4.11 7.73 4.48
C GLU A 10 4.14 8.92 3.51
N CYS A 11 4.72 10.05 3.93
CA CYS A 11 4.83 11.22 3.07
C CYS A 11 5.61 10.91 1.78
N CYS A 12 6.74 10.20 1.91
CA CYS A 12 7.58 9.79 0.77
C CYS A 12 6.87 8.79 -0.14
N GLU A 13 6.16 7.80 0.43
CA GLU A 13 5.36 6.84 -0.33
C GLU A 13 4.26 7.52 -1.13
N ARG A 14 3.55 8.47 -0.51
CA ARG A 14 2.48 9.22 -1.17
C ARG A 14 3.01 10.11 -2.27
N LEU A 15 4.13 10.78 -2.03
CA LEU A 15 4.80 11.59 -3.04
C LEU A 15 5.15 10.74 -4.27
N ALA A 16 5.74 9.55 -4.05
CA ALA A 16 6.10 8.63 -5.11
C ALA A 16 4.89 8.07 -5.87
N TYR A 17 3.88 7.58 -5.14
CA TYR A 17 2.67 7.00 -5.72
C TYR A 17 1.94 8.01 -6.59
N TYR A 18 1.66 9.21 -6.07
CA TYR A 18 0.99 10.25 -6.85
C TYR A 18 1.85 10.77 -7.99
N GLY A 19 3.18 10.68 -7.87
CA GLY A 19 4.11 11.23 -8.87
C GLY A 19 4.09 10.39 -10.13
N ILE A 20 3.88 9.09 -9.97
CA ILE A 20 3.62 8.18 -11.07
C ILE A 20 2.16 8.31 -11.50
N ALA A 21 1.21 8.13 -10.58
CA ALA A 21 -0.21 8.01 -10.92
C ALA A 21 -0.76 9.22 -11.69
N LYS A 22 -0.38 10.44 -11.31
CA LYS A 22 -0.92 11.67 -11.90
C LYS A 22 -0.46 11.91 -13.34
N ASN A 23 0.76 11.49 -13.68
CA ASN A 23 1.33 11.74 -15.01
C ASN A 23 1.51 10.46 -15.85
N LEU A 24 1.08 9.31 -15.35
CA LEU A 24 1.22 8.02 -16.02
C LEU A 24 0.54 8.00 -17.40
N VAL A 25 -0.66 8.60 -17.52
CA VAL A 25 -1.39 8.68 -18.80
C VAL A 25 -0.57 9.44 -19.84
N THR A 26 0.05 10.55 -19.44
CA THR A 26 0.91 11.36 -20.32
C THR A 26 2.13 10.56 -20.74
N TYR A 27 2.77 9.82 -19.82
CA TYR A 27 3.90 8.96 -20.15
C TYR A 27 3.52 7.89 -21.19
N LEU A 28 2.41 7.17 -20.96
CA LEU A 28 1.95 6.12 -21.86
C LEU A 28 1.64 6.66 -23.26
N LYS A 29 1.07 7.86 -23.35
CA LYS A 29 0.75 8.51 -24.62
C LYS A 29 1.99 9.04 -25.34
N ILE A 30 2.84 9.79 -24.64
CA ILE A 30 3.94 10.53 -25.26
C ILE A 30 5.17 9.65 -25.46
N LYS A 31 5.47 8.73 -24.52
CA LYS A 31 6.67 7.89 -24.58
C LYS A 31 6.40 6.49 -25.09
N LEU A 32 5.28 5.87 -24.70
CA LEU A 32 4.95 4.53 -25.20
C LEU A 32 4.05 4.56 -26.45
N HIS A 33 3.70 5.76 -26.94
CA HIS A 33 2.89 5.98 -28.14
C HIS A 33 1.54 5.27 -28.13
N GLN A 34 0.97 5.04 -26.94
CA GLN A 34 -0.33 4.39 -26.80
C GLN A 34 -1.47 5.33 -27.20
N GLY A 35 -2.53 4.75 -27.77
CA GLY A 35 -3.77 5.48 -27.99
C GLY A 35 -4.42 5.94 -26.68
N ASN A 36 -5.22 7.01 -26.72
CA ASN A 36 -5.91 7.55 -25.54
C ASN A 36 -6.70 6.49 -24.76
N LEU A 37 -7.42 5.62 -25.48
CA LEU A 37 -8.23 4.56 -24.90
C LEU A 37 -7.36 3.50 -24.20
N GLU A 38 -6.27 3.08 -24.84
CA GLU A 38 -5.37 2.06 -24.29
C GLU A 38 -4.61 2.59 -23.06
N ALA A 39 -4.09 3.82 -23.14
CA ALA A 39 -3.43 4.47 -22.02
C ALA A 39 -4.36 4.59 -20.81
N ALA A 40 -5.61 5.06 -21.02
CA ALA A 40 -6.60 5.17 -19.95
C ALA A 40 -6.93 3.81 -19.34
N ARG A 41 -7.11 2.76 -20.15
CA ARG A 41 -7.36 1.39 -19.68
C ARG A 41 -6.19 0.85 -18.86
N ASN A 42 -4.95 1.07 -19.29
CA ASN A 42 -3.77 0.60 -18.59
C ASN A 42 -3.62 1.30 -17.23
N VAL A 43 -3.86 2.62 -17.17
CA VAL A 43 -3.82 3.37 -15.90
C VAL A 43 -4.90 2.92 -14.94
N THR A 44 -6.14 2.75 -15.38
CA THR A 44 -7.23 2.28 -14.50
C THR A 44 -7.01 0.85 -14.04
N THR A 45 -6.49 -0.03 -14.90
CA THR A 45 -6.12 -1.42 -14.54
C THR A 45 -5.02 -1.44 -13.50
N TRP A 46 -3.98 -0.63 -13.68
CA TRP A 46 -2.90 -0.49 -12.70
C TRP A 46 -3.42 0.05 -11.37
N GLN A 47 -4.22 1.10 -11.39
CA GLN A 47 -4.81 1.67 -10.17
C GLN A 47 -5.73 0.65 -9.46
N GLY A 48 -6.55 -0.09 -10.20
CA GLY A 48 -7.36 -1.19 -9.65
C GLY A 48 -6.48 -2.25 -8.99
N THR A 49 -5.35 -2.61 -9.61
CA THR A 49 -4.38 -3.55 -9.05
C THR A 49 -3.79 -3.02 -7.74
N CYS A 50 -3.44 -1.74 -7.66
CA CYS A 50 -2.95 -1.08 -6.43
C CYS A 50 -3.98 -1.11 -5.27
N TYR A 51 -5.27 -1.23 -5.56
CA TYR A 51 -6.34 -1.33 -4.55
C TYR A 51 -6.73 -2.78 -4.23
N LEU A 52 -6.37 -3.75 -5.07
CA LEU A 52 -6.55 -5.18 -4.81
C LEU A 52 -5.37 -5.81 -4.08
N SER A 53 -4.14 -5.38 -4.39
CA SER A 53 -2.91 -5.86 -3.76
C SER A 53 -2.84 -5.68 -2.22
N PRO A 54 -3.53 -4.72 -1.56
CA PRO A 54 -3.63 -4.67 -0.10
C PRO A 54 -4.15 -5.95 0.55
N LEU A 55 -5.01 -6.72 -0.13
CA LEU A 55 -5.50 -8.00 0.39
C LEU A 55 -4.33 -8.97 0.64
N ILE A 56 -3.36 -9.01 -0.27
CA ILE A 56 -2.17 -9.84 -0.15
C ILE A 56 -1.31 -9.37 1.05
N GLY A 57 -1.09 -8.06 1.16
CA GLY A 57 -0.35 -7.47 2.27
C GLY A 57 -0.96 -7.77 3.63
N ALA A 58 -2.28 -7.56 3.76
CA ALA A 58 -3.00 -7.81 5.00
C ALA A 58 -2.93 -9.28 5.43
N ILE A 59 -3.15 -10.22 4.50
CA ILE A 59 -3.05 -11.66 4.80
C ILE A 59 -1.64 -12.02 5.30
N LEU A 60 -0.60 -11.51 4.63
CA LEU A 60 0.80 -11.78 5.00
C LEU A 60 1.18 -11.17 6.36
N ALA A 61 0.75 -9.93 6.62
CA ALA A 61 0.98 -9.25 7.88
C ALA A 61 0.28 -9.94 9.04
N ASP A 62 -0.97 -10.33 8.87
CA ASP A 62 -1.78 -10.87 9.96
C ASP A 62 -1.52 -12.35 10.21
N SER A 63 -1.10 -13.12 9.21
CA SER A 63 -1.00 -14.60 9.31
C SER A 63 0.43 -15.14 9.44
N TYR A 64 1.44 -14.46 8.92
CA TYR A 64 2.78 -15.05 8.78
C TYR A 64 3.88 -14.28 9.53
N TRP A 65 4.23 -13.07 9.07
CA TRP A 65 5.48 -12.41 9.48
C TRP A 65 5.30 -11.12 10.27
N GLY A 66 4.05 -10.64 10.44
CA GLY A 66 3.75 -9.40 11.15
C GLY A 66 3.81 -8.15 10.26
N LYS A 67 3.24 -7.05 10.79
CA LYS A 67 3.12 -5.76 10.08
C LYS A 67 4.48 -5.17 9.71
N TYR A 68 5.45 -5.20 10.63
CA TYR A 68 6.79 -4.64 10.40
C TYR A 68 7.52 -5.28 9.22
N TRP A 69 7.63 -6.61 9.20
CA TRP A 69 8.29 -7.33 8.11
C TRP A 69 7.55 -7.19 6.79
N THR A 70 6.21 -7.12 6.84
CA THR A 70 5.41 -6.85 5.64
C THR A 70 5.73 -5.47 5.07
N ILE A 71 5.78 -4.41 5.90
CA ILE A 71 6.19 -3.07 5.44
C ILE A 71 7.61 -3.10 4.86
N ALA A 72 8.55 -3.76 5.52
CA ALA A 72 9.94 -3.85 5.08
C ALA A 72 10.09 -4.55 3.71
N VAL A 73 9.44 -5.70 3.52
CA VAL A 73 9.50 -6.47 2.27
C VAL A 73 8.80 -5.73 1.14
N PHE A 74 7.58 -5.24 1.37
CA PHE A 74 6.82 -4.56 0.33
C PHE A 74 7.38 -3.18 -0.02
N SER A 75 7.99 -2.46 0.92
CA SER A 75 8.75 -1.23 0.61
C SER A 75 10.00 -1.51 -0.23
N SER A 76 10.70 -2.63 0.03
CA SER A 76 11.81 -3.08 -0.81
C SER A 76 11.36 -3.42 -2.24
N ILE A 77 10.23 -4.14 -2.39
CA ILE A 77 9.62 -4.42 -3.70
C ILE A 77 9.22 -3.12 -4.40
N TYR A 78 8.63 -2.18 -3.68
CA TYR A 78 8.27 -0.86 -4.21
C TYR A 78 9.52 -0.16 -4.75
N PHE A 79 10.59 -0.08 -3.95
CA PHE A 79 11.84 0.56 -4.34
C PHE A 79 12.46 -0.08 -5.58
N ILE A 80 12.48 -1.41 -5.66
CA ILE A 80 12.96 -2.11 -6.87
C ILE A 80 12.09 -1.75 -8.07
N GLY A 81 10.76 -1.70 -7.92
CA GLY A 81 9.85 -1.28 -8.97
C GLY A 81 10.11 0.15 -9.45
N LEU A 82 10.35 1.08 -8.53
CA LEU A 82 10.76 2.47 -8.82
C LEU A 82 12.12 2.55 -9.53
N ALA A 83 13.09 1.76 -9.09
CA ALA A 83 14.40 1.70 -9.71
C ALA A 83 14.30 1.17 -11.16
N VAL A 84 13.54 0.09 -11.37
CA VAL A 84 13.28 -0.48 -12.71
C VAL A 84 12.57 0.55 -13.60
N LEU A 85 11.57 1.27 -13.08
CA LEU A 85 10.87 2.32 -13.80
C LEU A 85 11.80 3.48 -14.19
N THR A 86 12.66 3.91 -13.26
CA THR A 86 13.64 4.97 -13.48
C THR A 86 14.69 4.56 -14.50
N LEU A 87 15.19 3.33 -14.43
CA LEU A 87 16.13 2.77 -15.40
C LEU A 87 15.50 2.65 -16.79
N SER A 88 14.24 2.22 -16.88
CA SER A 88 13.49 2.19 -18.13
C SER A 88 13.36 3.58 -18.77
N ALA A 89 13.24 4.64 -17.95
CA ALA A 89 13.11 6.01 -18.43
C ALA A 89 14.45 6.74 -18.61
N SER A 90 15.58 6.19 -18.14
CA SER A 90 16.88 6.88 -18.15
C SER A 90 17.93 6.21 -19.04
N LEU A 91 17.86 4.89 -19.22
CA LEU A 91 18.83 4.16 -20.04
C LEU A 91 18.46 4.27 -21.53
N PRO A 92 19.36 4.77 -22.41
CA PRO A 92 19.08 4.91 -23.84
C PRO A 92 18.68 3.59 -24.52
N ALA A 93 19.15 2.45 -24.02
CA ALA A 93 18.80 1.13 -24.55
C ALA A 93 17.36 0.69 -24.19
N LEU A 94 16.82 1.18 -23.07
CA LEU A 94 15.47 0.83 -22.58
C LEU A 94 14.44 1.95 -22.82
N GLN A 95 14.89 3.13 -23.22
CA GLN A 95 14.00 4.22 -23.59
C GLN A 95 13.27 3.88 -24.91
N PRO A 96 11.94 4.08 -24.96
CA PRO A 96 11.21 4.01 -26.21
C PRO A 96 11.82 4.95 -27.26
N PRO A 97 11.88 4.52 -28.54
CA PRO A 97 12.43 5.35 -29.61
C PRO A 97 11.63 6.65 -29.76
N SER A 98 12.29 7.78 -29.98
CA SER A 98 11.62 9.06 -30.23
C SER A 98 10.81 9.02 -31.54
N CYS A 99 9.67 9.70 -31.59
CA CYS A 99 8.95 9.91 -32.86
C CYS A 99 9.83 10.65 -33.88
N LEU A 100 9.87 10.15 -35.11
CA LEU A 100 10.49 10.80 -36.26
C LEU A 100 9.40 11.49 -37.08
N GLY A 101 9.06 12.72 -36.69
CA GLY A 101 7.96 13.48 -37.32
C GLY A 101 6.59 12.91 -36.95
N THR A 102 5.81 12.46 -37.93
CA THR A 102 4.47 11.87 -37.74
C THR A 102 4.49 10.37 -37.47
N VAL A 103 5.64 9.71 -37.64
CA VAL A 103 5.78 8.26 -37.43
C VAL A 103 6.43 8.02 -36.07
N CYS A 104 5.66 7.44 -35.16
CA CYS A 104 6.12 7.00 -33.86
C CYS A 104 6.27 5.47 -33.90
N PRO A 105 7.50 4.93 -33.90
CA PRO A 105 7.69 3.49 -33.87
C PRO A 105 7.18 2.91 -32.56
N GLU A 106 6.59 1.71 -32.62
CA GLU A 106 6.16 0.99 -31.42
C GLU A 106 7.37 0.61 -30.56
N PRO A 107 7.25 0.71 -29.23
CA PRO A 107 8.32 0.29 -28.33
C PRO A 107 8.57 -1.21 -28.45
N SER A 108 9.83 -1.63 -28.35
CA SER A 108 10.16 -3.05 -28.38
C SER A 108 9.54 -3.78 -27.17
N LEU A 109 9.32 -5.10 -27.32
CA LEU A 109 8.77 -5.93 -26.25
C LEU A 109 9.57 -5.81 -24.93
N LEU A 110 10.89 -5.67 -25.02
CA LEU A 110 11.77 -5.49 -23.87
C LEU A 110 11.50 -4.16 -23.16
N GLN A 111 11.43 -3.05 -23.90
CA GLN A 111 11.19 -1.71 -23.35
C GLN A 111 9.82 -1.63 -22.66
N ASN A 112 8.79 -2.13 -23.36
CA ASN A 112 7.44 -2.16 -22.82
C ASN A 112 7.32 -3.10 -21.61
N GLY A 113 7.94 -4.28 -21.69
CA GLY A 113 7.96 -5.28 -20.63
C GLY A 113 8.66 -4.79 -19.36
N THR A 114 9.82 -4.13 -19.47
CA THR A 114 10.53 -3.57 -18.33
C THR A 114 9.72 -2.46 -17.65
N PHE A 115 9.08 -1.59 -18.43
CA PHE A 115 8.22 -0.53 -17.89
C PHE A 115 7.04 -1.11 -17.09
N PHE A 116 6.27 -2.03 -17.69
CA PHE A 116 5.13 -2.65 -17.02
C PHE A 116 5.54 -3.51 -15.83
N LEU A 117 6.67 -4.21 -15.90
CA LEU A 117 7.23 -4.93 -14.76
C LEU A 117 7.46 -3.99 -13.58
N GLY A 118 8.15 -2.87 -13.79
CA GLY A 118 8.36 -1.87 -12.74
C GLY A 118 7.04 -1.32 -12.20
N LEU A 119 6.11 -1.01 -13.09
CA LEU A 119 4.79 -0.46 -12.74
C LEU A 119 3.96 -1.42 -11.88
N TYR A 120 3.92 -2.72 -12.21
CA TYR A 120 3.21 -3.72 -11.41
C TYR A 120 3.94 -4.11 -10.12
N MET A 121 5.27 -4.04 -10.09
CA MET A 121 6.03 -4.15 -8.82
C MET A 121 5.68 -3.01 -7.86
N ILE A 122 5.53 -1.78 -8.37
CA ILE A 122 5.05 -0.64 -7.58
C ILE A 122 3.63 -0.88 -7.09
N ALA A 123 2.74 -1.43 -7.93
CA ALA A 123 1.37 -1.77 -7.53
C ALA A 123 1.31 -2.80 -6.39
N LEU A 124 2.19 -3.80 -6.45
CA LEU A 124 2.32 -4.80 -5.39
C LEU A 124 2.89 -4.17 -4.12
N GLY A 125 3.96 -3.37 -4.24
CA GLY A 125 4.61 -2.66 -3.13
C GLY A 125 3.68 -1.71 -2.39
N THR A 126 3.02 -0.78 -3.10
CA THR A 126 2.08 0.18 -2.49
C THR A 126 0.93 -0.55 -1.81
N GLY A 127 0.43 -1.61 -2.45
CA GLY A 127 -0.63 -2.44 -1.91
C GLY A 127 -0.27 -3.05 -0.57
N GLY A 128 0.88 -3.70 -0.48
CA GLY A 128 1.29 -4.37 0.75
C GLY A 128 1.59 -3.43 1.91
N ILE A 129 2.05 -2.21 1.63
CA ILE A 129 2.37 -1.20 2.64
C ILE A 129 1.10 -0.58 3.24
N LYS A 130 0.11 -0.24 2.40
CA LYS A 130 -1.09 0.53 2.79
C LYS A 130 -1.87 0.01 4.01
N PRO A 131 -2.24 -1.28 4.10
CA PRO A 131 -3.01 -1.77 5.25
C PRO A 131 -2.16 -1.86 6.53
N CYS A 132 -0.84 -1.95 6.36
CA CYS A 132 0.09 -2.20 7.46
C CYS A 132 0.60 -0.91 8.10
N VAL A 133 0.87 0.16 7.33
CA VAL A 133 1.49 1.38 7.87
C VAL A 133 0.59 2.14 8.85
N SER A 134 -0.69 2.32 8.51
CA SER A 134 -1.63 3.04 9.37
C SER A 134 -1.89 2.29 10.67
N SER A 135 -2.08 0.96 10.57
CA SER A 135 -2.27 0.09 11.72
C SER A 135 -1.00 -0.02 12.58
N PHE A 136 0.18 -0.15 11.97
CA PHE A 136 1.46 -0.16 12.68
C PHE A 136 1.76 1.18 13.37
N GLY A 137 1.35 2.30 12.77
CA GLY A 137 1.44 3.62 13.38
C GLY A 137 0.51 3.77 14.59
N ALA A 138 -0.71 3.22 14.50
CA ALA A 138 -1.65 3.18 15.62
C ALA A 138 -1.12 2.32 16.77
N ASP A 139 -0.49 1.17 16.47
CA ASP A 139 0.10 0.24 17.42
C ASP A 139 1.23 0.86 18.28
N GLN A 140 1.72 2.06 17.92
CA GLN A 140 2.73 2.78 18.70
C GLN A 140 2.16 3.46 19.95
N PHE A 141 0.84 3.54 20.08
CA PHE A 141 0.12 4.14 21.21
C PHE A 141 -0.64 3.06 21.97
N ASP A 142 -0.70 3.18 23.30
CA ASP A 142 -1.55 2.35 24.15
C ASP A 142 -2.93 3.00 24.28
N ASP A 143 -3.96 2.31 23.78
CA ASP A 143 -5.35 2.77 23.85
C ASP A 143 -5.91 2.79 25.29
N SER A 144 -5.24 2.09 26.22
CA SER A 144 -5.61 2.02 27.64
C SER A 144 -5.22 3.28 28.40
N ASP A 145 -4.22 4.02 27.92
CA ASP A 145 -3.78 5.29 28.51
C ASP A 145 -4.53 6.47 27.84
N PRO A 146 -5.37 7.21 28.59
CA PRO A 146 -6.12 8.33 28.03
C PRO A 146 -5.22 9.43 27.43
N THR A 147 -3.98 9.57 27.91
CA THR A 147 -3.02 10.54 27.37
C THR A 147 -2.38 10.08 26.06
N GLU A 148 -2.10 8.79 25.90
CA GLU A 148 -1.60 8.22 24.64
C GLU A 148 -2.71 8.18 23.58
N ARG A 149 -3.96 7.92 23.98
CA ARG A 149 -5.13 7.96 23.08
C ARG A 149 -5.33 9.33 22.41
N VAL A 150 -5.16 10.43 23.15
CA VAL A 150 -5.23 11.78 22.56
C VAL A 150 -4.08 12.01 21.57
N LYS A 151 -2.88 11.52 21.87
CA LYS A 151 -1.71 11.62 20.97
C LYS A 151 -1.88 10.79 19.70
N GLN A 152 -2.53 9.63 19.78
CA GLN A 152 -2.90 8.80 18.63
C GLN A 152 -3.82 9.56 17.67
N GLY A 153 -4.82 10.27 18.18
CA GLY A 153 -5.67 11.16 17.37
C GLY A 153 -4.86 12.26 16.66
N SER A 154 -3.91 12.90 17.36
CA SER A 154 -3.00 13.87 16.77
C SER A 154 -2.09 13.24 15.69
N PHE A 155 -1.62 12.02 15.90
CA PHE A 155 -0.85 11.27 14.91
C PHE A 155 -1.63 11.09 13.60
N PHE A 156 -2.90 10.68 13.66
CA PHE A 156 -3.73 10.56 12.46
C PHE A 156 -3.94 11.90 11.75
N ASN A 157 -4.13 13.01 12.49
CA ASN A 157 -4.20 14.34 11.89
C ASN A 157 -2.93 14.67 11.09
N TRP A 158 -1.75 14.41 11.68
CA TRP A 158 -0.47 14.58 10.97
C TRP A 158 -0.31 13.61 9.80
N PHE A 159 -0.79 12.38 9.94
CA PHE A 159 -0.77 11.36 8.88
C PHE A 159 -1.55 11.84 7.65
N TYR A 160 -2.78 12.33 7.84
CA TYR A 160 -3.59 12.91 6.76
C TYR A 160 -2.96 14.17 6.18
N PHE A 161 -2.35 15.01 7.01
CA PHE A 161 -1.64 16.19 6.54
C PHE A 161 -0.45 15.82 5.63
N CYS A 162 0.36 14.84 6.03
CA CYS A 162 1.47 14.31 5.23
C CYS A 162 1.00 13.73 3.89
N ILE A 163 -0.11 12.98 3.88
CA ILE A 163 -0.71 12.46 2.65
C ILE A 163 -1.05 13.59 1.68
N ASN A 164 -1.74 14.63 2.17
CA ASN A 164 -2.20 15.73 1.33
C ASN A 164 -1.03 16.58 0.81
N ILE A 165 -0.04 16.89 1.65
CA ILE A 165 1.17 17.58 1.22
C ILE A 165 1.95 16.77 0.20
N GLY A 166 2.15 15.47 0.44
CA GLY A 166 2.83 14.58 -0.50
C GLY A 166 2.12 14.56 -1.85
N ALA A 167 0.78 14.44 -1.85
CA ALA A 167 -0.04 14.49 -3.05
C ALA A 167 0.04 15.85 -3.77
N PHE A 168 0.07 16.96 -3.02
CA PHE A 168 0.15 18.32 -3.56
C PHE A 168 1.50 18.58 -4.23
N ILE A 169 2.61 18.32 -3.53
CA ILE A 169 3.98 18.48 -4.06
C ILE A 169 4.15 17.59 -5.29
N SER A 170 3.68 16.35 -5.19
CA SER A 170 3.75 15.39 -6.29
C SER A 170 3.00 15.87 -7.53
N GLY A 171 1.77 16.35 -7.37
CA GLY A 171 0.96 16.83 -8.50
C GLY A 171 1.41 18.17 -9.11
N THR A 172 2.34 18.88 -8.47
CA THR A 172 2.82 20.18 -8.92
C THR A 172 4.30 20.08 -9.33
N VAL A 173 5.19 19.94 -8.37
CA VAL A 173 6.66 19.93 -8.56
C VAL A 173 7.10 18.71 -9.35
N ILE A 174 6.67 17.50 -8.98
CA ILE A 174 7.13 16.27 -9.65
C ILE A 174 6.60 16.19 -11.08
N VAL A 175 5.31 16.47 -11.29
CA VAL A 175 4.72 16.55 -12.64
C VAL A 175 5.44 17.60 -13.49
N TRP A 176 5.70 18.79 -12.94
CA TRP A 176 6.43 19.84 -13.66
C TRP A 176 7.84 19.40 -14.05
N ILE A 177 8.57 18.69 -13.17
CA ILE A 177 9.90 18.14 -13.50
C ILE A 177 9.81 17.07 -14.59
N GLN A 178 8.81 16.18 -14.53
CA GLN A 178 8.61 15.13 -15.54
C GLN A 178 8.36 15.72 -16.94
N ASP A 179 7.54 16.77 -17.02
CA ASP A 179 7.14 17.39 -18.28
C ASP A 179 8.25 18.30 -18.87
N ASN A 180 9.00 19.02 -18.03
CA ASN A 180 10.00 20.01 -18.48
C ASN A 180 11.45 19.49 -18.47
N SER A 181 11.85 18.74 -17.45
CA SER A 181 13.23 18.25 -17.26
C SER A 181 13.40 16.78 -17.64
N GLY A 182 12.29 16.11 -17.96
CA GLY A 182 12.26 14.74 -18.46
C GLY A 182 11.95 13.68 -17.41
N TRP A 183 11.45 12.56 -17.93
CA TRP A 183 10.90 11.45 -17.13
C TRP A 183 11.93 10.69 -16.30
N GLY A 184 13.18 10.60 -16.77
CA GLY A 184 14.26 9.96 -16.02
C GLY A 184 14.49 10.63 -14.65
N ILE A 185 14.64 11.95 -14.64
CA ILE A 185 14.78 12.74 -13.40
C ILE A 185 13.48 12.71 -12.59
N GLY A 186 12.34 12.83 -13.28
CA GLY A 186 11.02 12.79 -12.65
C GLY A 186 10.68 11.49 -11.92
N PHE A 187 11.24 10.34 -12.33
CA PHE A 187 11.12 9.07 -11.61
C PHE A 187 12.28 8.82 -10.63
N ALA A 188 13.47 9.35 -10.91
CA ALA A 188 14.61 9.25 -10.01
C ALA A 188 14.37 9.93 -8.65
N ILE A 189 13.71 11.09 -8.64
CA ILE A 189 13.40 11.82 -7.40
C ILE A 189 12.55 10.95 -6.44
N PRO A 190 11.36 10.45 -6.82
CA PRO A 190 10.61 9.47 -6.04
C PRO A 190 11.42 8.27 -5.56
N THR A 191 12.30 7.74 -6.41
CA THR A 191 13.17 6.59 -6.10
C THR A 191 14.13 6.88 -4.96
N ILE A 192 14.77 8.06 -4.97
CA ILE A 192 15.69 8.49 -3.91
C ILE A 192 14.91 8.73 -2.61
N PHE A 193 13.77 9.41 -2.66
CA PHE A 193 12.93 9.62 -1.48
C PHE A 193 12.46 8.30 -0.85
N MET A 194 12.09 7.32 -1.67
CA MET A 194 11.73 5.98 -1.18
C MET A 194 12.93 5.27 -0.54
N ALA A 195 14.14 5.36 -1.11
CA ALA A 195 15.34 4.80 -0.50
C ALA A 195 15.63 5.42 0.89
N LEU A 196 15.51 6.74 1.00
CA LEU A 196 15.67 7.46 2.26
C LEU A 196 14.59 7.07 3.26
N ALA A 197 13.35 6.90 2.81
CA ALA A 197 12.23 6.46 3.64
C ALA A 197 12.48 5.05 4.23
N ILE A 198 12.91 4.10 3.40
CA ILE A 198 13.28 2.74 3.82
C ILE A 198 14.43 2.76 4.83
N ALA A 199 15.51 3.51 4.53
CA ALA A 199 16.63 3.65 5.46
C ALA A 199 16.19 4.25 6.80
N SER A 200 15.30 5.25 6.78
CA SER A 200 14.75 5.87 7.98
C SER A 200 13.88 4.90 8.78
N PHE A 201 13.10 4.05 8.10
CA PHE A 201 12.26 3.03 8.72
C PHE A 201 13.12 1.98 9.44
N PHE A 202 14.16 1.45 8.79
CA PHE A 202 15.08 0.51 9.44
C PHE A 202 15.89 1.16 10.58
N SER A 203 16.28 2.42 10.45
CA SER A 203 17.03 3.12 11.52
C SER A 203 16.23 3.29 12.81
N ALA A 204 14.90 3.28 12.72
CA ALA A 204 13.99 3.44 13.86
C ALA A 204 13.48 2.09 14.42
N SER A 205 14.02 0.96 13.95
CA SER A 205 13.58 -0.39 14.34
C SER A 205 13.52 -0.60 15.85
N ASP A 206 14.57 -0.18 16.56
CA ASP A 206 14.69 -0.34 18.01
C ASP A 206 13.73 0.54 18.81
N MET A 207 13.08 1.51 18.14
CA MET A 207 12.15 2.45 18.76
C MET A 207 10.68 2.00 18.60
N TYR A 208 10.41 0.99 17.77
CA TYR A 208 9.04 0.56 17.47
C TYR A 208 8.49 -0.39 18.54
N ARG A 209 7.20 -0.21 18.85
CA ARG A 209 6.41 -1.21 19.58
C ARG A 209 5.88 -2.25 18.59
N PHE A 210 6.17 -3.52 18.83
CA PHE A 210 5.75 -4.63 17.99
C PHE A 210 4.55 -5.35 18.61
N GLN A 211 3.43 -5.40 17.89
CA GLN A 211 2.28 -6.20 18.25
C GLN A 211 2.40 -7.61 17.67
N LYS A 212 1.95 -8.61 18.42
CA LYS A 212 1.90 -10.00 17.93
C LYS A 212 0.81 -10.13 16.85
N PRO A 213 1.03 -10.91 15.77
CA PRO A 213 0.00 -11.14 14.76
C PRO A 213 -1.20 -11.87 15.37
N GLY A 214 -2.41 -11.30 15.24
CA GLY A 214 -3.67 -11.85 15.77
C GLY A 214 -4.43 -12.78 14.80
N GLY A 215 -3.77 -13.21 13.71
CA GLY A 215 -4.36 -14.04 12.66
C GLY A 215 -5.30 -13.28 11.71
N SER A 216 -5.33 -13.67 10.44
CA SER A 216 -6.12 -12.96 9.42
C SER A 216 -7.65 -13.06 9.65
N PRO A 217 -8.36 -11.92 9.77
CA PRO A 217 -9.82 -11.90 9.81
C PRO A 217 -10.48 -12.53 8.58
N LEU A 218 -9.83 -12.44 7.41
CA LEU A 218 -10.35 -13.01 6.16
C LEU A 218 -10.44 -14.54 6.26
N THR A 219 -9.45 -15.18 6.86
CA THR A 219 -9.45 -16.63 7.09
C THR A 219 -10.64 -17.03 7.96
N ARG A 220 -10.95 -16.23 8.99
CA ARG A 220 -12.10 -16.44 9.87
C ARG A 220 -13.43 -16.28 9.13
N VAL A 221 -13.57 -15.25 8.30
CA VAL A 221 -14.76 -15.07 7.45
C VAL A 221 -14.94 -16.28 6.52
N CYS A 222 -13.87 -16.73 5.86
CA CYS A 222 -13.92 -17.92 5.01
C CYS A 222 -14.30 -19.18 5.80
N GLN A 223 -13.77 -19.37 7.01
CA GLN A 223 -14.14 -20.48 7.89
C GLN A 223 -15.62 -20.46 8.27
N VAL A 224 -16.18 -19.28 8.58
CA VAL A 224 -17.62 -19.12 8.88
C VAL A 224 -18.46 -19.44 7.66
N VAL A 225 -18.12 -18.90 6.48
CA VAL A 225 -18.85 -19.17 5.23
C VAL A 225 -18.82 -20.67 4.89
N VAL A 226 -17.64 -21.30 4.94
CA VAL A 226 -17.49 -22.75 4.70
C VAL A 226 -18.27 -23.57 5.72
N SER A 227 -18.22 -23.18 7.00
CA SER A 227 -18.96 -23.86 8.07
C SER A 227 -20.46 -23.72 7.89
N ALA A 228 -20.96 -22.55 7.47
CA ALA A 228 -22.37 -22.31 7.19
C ALA A 228 -22.87 -23.18 6.02
N PHE A 229 -22.12 -23.25 4.92
CA PHE A 229 -22.45 -24.14 3.81
C PHE A 229 -22.43 -25.62 4.21
N ARG A 230 -21.43 -26.05 5.00
CA ARG A 230 -21.34 -27.45 5.46
C ARG A 230 -22.44 -27.83 6.45
N LYS A 231 -22.86 -26.89 7.31
CA LYS A 231 -23.88 -27.10 8.35
C LYS A 231 -25.28 -26.65 7.92
N TRP A 232 -25.52 -26.40 6.63
CA TRP A 232 -26.79 -25.90 6.12
C TRP A 232 -28.00 -26.78 6.49
N HIS A 233 -27.77 -28.09 6.68
CA HIS A 233 -28.82 -29.06 7.02
C HIS A 233 -28.85 -29.46 8.51
N VAL A 234 -28.09 -28.77 9.37
CA VAL A 234 -28.06 -29.06 10.81
C VAL A 234 -29.22 -28.33 11.49
N GLU A 235 -29.94 -29.04 12.36
CA GLU A 235 -31.00 -28.44 13.18
C GLU A 235 -30.40 -27.44 14.17
N LEU A 236 -31.04 -26.26 14.28
CA LEU A 236 -30.60 -25.18 15.15
C LEU A 236 -30.82 -25.55 16.63
N PRO A 237 -29.87 -25.24 17.53
CA PRO A 237 -30.08 -25.41 18.96
C PRO A 237 -31.28 -24.57 19.44
N HIS A 238 -32.03 -25.08 20.42
CA HIS A 238 -33.13 -24.33 21.05
C HIS A 238 -32.65 -23.13 21.88
N ASP A 239 -31.41 -23.16 22.35
CA ASP A 239 -30.79 -22.07 23.09
C ASP A 239 -29.83 -21.30 22.17
N THR A 240 -30.18 -20.04 21.87
CA THR A 240 -29.36 -19.15 21.04
C THR A 240 -28.04 -18.77 21.73
N ALA A 241 -27.94 -18.92 23.05
CA ALA A 241 -26.72 -18.66 23.81
C ALA A 241 -25.53 -19.51 23.34
N LEU A 242 -25.81 -20.71 22.82
CA LEU A 242 -24.80 -21.66 22.32
C LEU A 242 -24.16 -21.26 20.98
N LEU A 243 -24.70 -20.22 20.31
CA LEU A 243 -24.18 -19.74 19.03
C LEU A 243 -23.13 -18.62 19.18
N TYR A 244 -22.95 -18.10 20.40
CA TYR A 244 -22.02 -16.99 20.68
C TYR A 244 -20.60 -17.47 20.99
N GLU A 245 -19.67 -16.52 21.15
CA GLU A 245 -18.26 -16.74 21.44
C GLU A 245 -18.05 -17.44 22.81
N VAL A 246 -16.85 -17.98 23.06
CA VAL A 246 -16.51 -18.78 24.26
C VAL A 246 -16.88 -18.07 25.58
N ASP A 247 -17.35 -18.84 26.56
CA ASP A 247 -17.63 -18.37 27.91
C ASP A 247 -16.37 -17.80 28.59
N GLY A 248 -16.50 -16.65 29.26
CA GLY A 248 -15.40 -15.97 29.98
C GLY A 248 -15.06 -14.56 29.48
N GLN A 249 -13.97 -13.99 29.99
CA GLN A 249 -13.46 -12.64 29.60
C GLN A 249 -12.55 -12.65 28.36
N ASN A 250 -12.11 -13.83 27.93
CA ASN A 250 -11.17 -13.97 26.82
C ASN A 250 -11.92 -14.18 25.50
N SER A 251 -11.43 -13.57 24.41
CA SER A 251 -11.92 -13.86 23.07
C SER A 251 -11.42 -15.23 22.61
N ALA A 252 -12.17 -15.88 21.71
CA ALA A 252 -11.68 -17.05 20.98
C ALA A 252 -10.44 -16.73 20.13
N ILE A 253 -10.22 -15.45 19.85
CA ILE A 253 -9.13 -14.93 19.03
C ILE A 253 -8.00 -14.48 19.97
N GLU A 254 -6.87 -15.17 19.88
CA GLU A 254 -5.68 -14.87 20.66
C GLU A 254 -5.19 -13.44 20.35
N GLY A 255 -5.13 -12.58 21.37
CA GLY A 255 -4.75 -11.17 21.25
C GLY A 255 -5.89 -10.20 20.91
N SER A 256 -7.13 -10.67 20.74
CA SER A 256 -8.31 -9.81 20.58
C SER A 256 -9.04 -9.60 21.91
N ARG A 257 -9.62 -8.42 22.11
CA ARG A 257 -10.56 -8.18 23.21
C ARG A 257 -11.90 -8.83 22.88
N LYS A 258 -12.54 -9.43 23.89
CA LYS A 258 -13.92 -9.90 23.78
C LYS A 258 -14.84 -8.70 23.56
N LEU A 259 -15.64 -8.76 22.49
CA LEU A 259 -16.65 -7.73 22.21
C LEU A 259 -17.83 -7.95 23.16
N GLU A 260 -18.20 -6.92 23.91
CA GLU A 260 -19.38 -6.98 24.77
C GLU A 260 -20.66 -6.96 23.92
N HIS A 261 -21.64 -7.75 24.34
CA HIS A 261 -22.92 -7.83 23.64
C HIS A 261 -23.67 -6.51 23.78
N THR A 262 -24.09 -5.91 22.67
CA THR A 262 -24.98 -4.75 22.66
C THR A 262 -26.38 -5.20 22.26
N THR A 263 -27.37 -4.90 23.10
CA THR A 263 -28.81 -5.17 22.85
C THR A 263 -29.45 -4.13 21.93
N GLU A 264 -28.66 -3.30 21.24
CA GLU A 264 -29.18 -2.19 20.43
C GLU A 264 -29.78 -2.62 19.08
N LEU A 265 -29.68 -3.91 18.74
CA LEU A 265 -30.14 -4.48 17.47
C LEU A 265 -31.19 -5.61 17.63
N GLU A 266 -31.66 -5.87 18.85
CA GLU A 266 -32.84 -6.73 19.12
C GLU A 266 -34.14 -5.89 19.08
#